data_AF-A0A1D7VNR4-F1
#
_entry.id   AF-A0A1D7VNR4-F1
#
_cell.length_a   1.000
_cell.length_b   1.000
_cell.length_c   1.000
_cell.angle_alpha   90.00
_cell.angle_beta   90.00
_cell.angle_gamma   90.00
#
_symmetry.space_group_name_H-M   'P 1'
#
loop_
_entity.id
_entity.type
_entity.pdbx_description
1 polymer ?
#
loop_
_entity_poly.entity_id
_entity_poly.type
_entity_poly.pdbx_seq_one_letter_code
_entity_poly.pdbx_strand_id
1 'polypeptide(L)'
;MAKLYLEKLKCVTTEGWSGFDEPRLVVQDRGTVWNGTVLGDRMFTVKYDCDFTGAIAVSLGEVGAPGGDGRLGEQWITDTPGERSLRFRADGAEYRLLYAVE
;
A
#
# COMPACT_ATOMS: atom_id res chain seq x y z
N MET A 1 8.39 6.47 20.12
CA MET A 1 8.39 5.39 19.12
C MET A 1 6.95 4.98 18.98
N ALA A 2 6.42 5.04 17.77
CA ALA A 2 5.04 4.70 17.46
C ALA A 2 5.01 3.35 16.74
N LYS A 3 3.88 2.67 16.84
CA LYS A 3 3.66 1.39 16.19
C LYS A 3 2.68 1.57 15.03
N LEU A 4 3.12 1.21 13.83
CA LEU A 4 2.30 1.21 12.62
C LEU A 4 1.67 -0.16 12.41
N TYR A 5 0.39 -0.18 12.08
CA TYR A 5 -0.36 -1.35 11.65
C TYR A 5 -0.90 -1.13 10.24
N LEU A 6 -0.52 -1.97 9.30
CA LEU A 6 -1.10 -2.04 7.96
C LEU A 6 -2.12 -3.19 7.94
N GLU A 7 -3.40 -2.84 7.83
CA GLU A 7 -4.47 -3.82 8.04
C GLU A 7 -4.98 -4.42 6.73
N LYS A 8 -5.41 -3.54 5.82
CA LYS A 8 -6.16 -3.93 4.62
C LYS A 8 -5.85 -3.02 3.45
N LEU A 9 -5.84 -3.60 2.26
CA LEU A 9 -5.75 -2.88 0.99
C LEU A 9 -7.09 -3.03 0.24
N LYS A 10 -7.78 -1.92 0.00
CA LYS A 10 -8.91 -1.89 -0.94
C LYS A 10 -8.38 -1.62 -2.34
N CYS A 11 -8.65 -2.52 -3.27
CA CYS A 11 -8.58 -2.21 -4.70
C CYS A 11 -9.93 -1.55 -5.08
N VAL A 12 -9.90 -0.27 -5.43
CA VAL A 12 -11.09 0.48 -5.85
C VAL A 12 -11.33 0.27 -7.34
N THR A 13 -10.28 0.33 -8.14
CA THR A 13 -10.32 0.15 -9.60
C THR A 13 -9.00 -0.47 -10.04
N THR A 14 -9.04 -1.38 -11.01
CA THR A 14 -7.87 -2.03 -11.60
C THR A 14 -7.40 -1.29 -12.86
N GLU A 15 -6.15 -1.48 -13.28
CA GLU A 15 -5.55 -0.83 -14.45
C GLU A 15 -6.21 -1.28 -15.78
N GLY A 16 -6.67 -2.55 -15.83
CA GLY A 16 -7.01 -3.21 -17.09
C GLY A 16 -8.40 -3.85 -17.19
N TRP A 17 -8.72 -4.29 -18.41
CA TRP A 17 -9.91 -5.09 -18.75
C TRP A 17 -9.90 -6.50 -18.14
N SER A 18 -8.72 -6.99 -17.74
CA SER A 18 -8.55 -8.28 -17.05
C SER A 18 -9.34 -8.34 -15.73
N GLY A 19 -9.59 -7.19 -15.11
CA GLY A 19 -10.29 -7.06 -13.84
C GLY A 19 -9.44 -7.44 -12.61
N PHE A 20 -8.14 -7.68 -12.79
CA PHE A 20 -7.18 -7.95 -11.73
C PHE A 20 -5.83 -7.27 -11.98
N ASP A 21 -5.14 -6.92 -10.89
CA ASP A 21 -3.79 -6.33 -10.84
C ASP A 21 -2.92 -7.11 -9.81
N GLU A 22 -1.61 -6.85 -9.75
CA GLU A 22 -0.68 -7.55 -8.85
C GLU A 22 0.20 -6.58 -8.02
N PRO A 23 -0.40 -5.77 -7.14
CA PRO A 23 0.33 -4.78 -6.38
C PRO A 23 1.24 -5.40 -5.31
N ARG A 24 2.31 -4.66 -4.98
CA ARG A 24 3.20 -4.85 -3.83
C ARG A 24 3.17 -3.62 -2.92
N LEU A 25 3.06 -3.84 -1.62
CA LEU A 25 3.25 -2.83 -0.59
C LEU A 25 4.69 -2.90 -0.08
N VAL A 26 5.36 -1.76 -0.09
CA VAL A 26 6.74 -1.59 0.35
C VAL A 26 6.76 -0.57 1.49
N VAL A 27 7.43 -0.92 2.59
CA VAL A 27 7.65 -0.02 3.71
C VAL A 27 9.12 0.37 3.78
N GLN A 28 9.40 1.65 3.99
CA GLN A 28 10.76 2.20 4.08
C GLN A 28 11.59 1.40 5.09
N ASP A 29 12.81 1.02 4.69
CA ASP A 29 13.76 0.26 5.52
C ASP A 29 13.24 -1.12 5.99
N ARG A 30 12.14 -1.61 5.40
CA ARG A 30 11.53 -2.93 5.68
C ARG A 30 11.33 -3.76 4.40
N GLY A 31 11.29 -3.10 3.24
CA GLY A 31 11.12 -3.76 1.96
C GLY A 31 9.67 -4.14 1.69
N THR A 32 9.44 -5.15 0.85
CA THR A 32 8.09 -5.64 0.52
C THR A 32 7.51 -6.36 1.73
N VAL A 33 6.37 -5.86 2.22
CA VAL A 33 5.67 -6.42 3.39
C VAL A 33 4.42 -7.20 2.98
N TRP A 34 3.93 -6.95 1.77
CA TRP A 34 2.78 -7.64 1.21
C TRP A 34 2.80 -7.54 -0.31
N ASN A 35 2.32 -8.58 -0.99
CA ASN A 35 2.07 -8.62 -2.42
C ASN A 35 0.93 -9.59 -2.69
N GLY A 36 0.18 -9.39 -3.77
CA GLY A 36 -0.83 -10.36 -4.18
C GLY A 36 -1.71 -9.88 -5.32
N THR A 37 -2.39 -10.82 -5.95
CA THR A 37 -3.39 -10.53 -6.97
C THR A 37 -4.63 -9.91 -6.33
N VAL A 38 -5.04 -8.75 -6.84
CA VAL A 38 -6.21 -8.01 -6.38
C VAL A 38 -7.26 -7.93 -7.47
N LEU A 39 -8.51 -7.78 -7.05
CA LEU A 39 -9.68 -7.65 -7.92
C LEU A 39 -10.36 -6.32 -7.61
N GLY A 40 -10.90 -5.66 -8.64
CA GLY A 40 -11.63 -4.41 -8.50
C GLY A 40 -12.76 -4.49 -7.47
N ASP A 41 -12.93 -3.40 -6.69
CA ASP A 41 -13.88 -3.23 -5.59
C ASP A 41 -13.82 -4.33 -4.50
N ARG A 42 -12.64 -4.94 -4.30
CA ARG A 42 -12.41 -5.91 -3.21
C ARG A 42 -11.42 -5.40 -2.18
N MET A 43 -11.47 -6.04 -1.02
CA MET A 43 -10.61 -5.76 0.13
C MET A 43 -9.72 -6.95 0.41
N PHE A 44 -8.44 -6.69 0.62
CA PHE A 44 -7.39 -7.69 0.83
C PHE A 44 -6.73 -7.48 2.18
N THR A 45 -6.40 -8.56 2.86
CA THR A 45 -5.76 -8.52 4.18
C THR A 45 -4.25 -8.36 4.00
N VAL A 46 -3.67 -7.37 4.67
CA VAL A 46 -2.21 -7.11 4.68
C VAL A 46 -1.57 -7.71 5.93
N LYS A 47 -2.07 -7.33 7.13
CA LYS A 47 -1.58 -7.79 8.45
C LYS A 47 -0.06 -7.67 8.60
N TYR A 48 0.43 -6.44 8.64
CA TYR A 48 1.82 -6.14 8.92
C TYR A 48 1.91 -5.06 10.01
N ASP A 49 2.87 -5.17 10.91
CA ASP A 49 3.16 -4.15 11.92
C ASP A 49 4.66 -3.90 12.09
N CYS A 50 5.01 -2.66 12.45
CA CYS A 50 6.38 -2.31 12.78
C CYS A 50 6.48 -1.03 13.62
N ASP A 51 7.59 -0.90 14.34
CA ASP A 51 7.95 0.34 15.04
C ASP A 51 8.62 1.36 14.10
N PHE A 52 8.33 2.64 14.32
CA PHE A 52 8.94 3.77 13.64
C PHE A 52 8.99 5.04 14.51
N THR A 53 9.70 6.08 14.06
CA THR A 53 9.81 7.38 14.76
C THR A 53 9.65 8.52 13.75
N GLY A 54 8.83 9.52 14.06
CA GLY A 54 8.61 10.69 13.21
C GLY A 54 7.74 10.37 12.00
N ALA A 55 8.33 9.82 10.95
CA ALA A 55 7.61 9.44 9.74
C ALA A 55 8.21 8.20 9.07
N ILE A 56 7.36 7.44 8.39
CA ILE A 56 7.75 6.27 7.60
C ILE A 56 7.06 6.29 6.24
N ALA A 57 7.82 6.08 5.17
CA ALA A 57 7.25 6.00 3.83
C ALA A 57 6.66 4.62 3.54
N VAL A 58 5.50 4.63 2.89
CA VAL A 58 4.82 3.46 2.34
C VAL A 58 4.63 3.70 0.85
N SER A 59 5.09 2.75 0.03
CA SER A 59 4.93 2.77 -1.41
C SER A 59 4.07 1.61 -1.87
N LEU A 60 3.31 1.83 -2.94
CA LEU A 60 2.65 0.79 -3.71
C LEU A 60 3.36 0.67 -5.07
N GLY A 61 3.55 -0.55 -5.58
CA GLY A 61 4.11 -0.78 -6.91
C GLY A 61 3.53 -2.03 -7.57
N GLU A 62 3.89 -2.32 -8.81
CA GLU A 62 3.42 -3.50 -9.56
C GLU A 62 4.52 -4.57 -9.73
N VAL A 63 4.11 -5.84 -9.77
CA VAL A 63 5.01 -6.96 -10.08
C VAL A 63 5.25 -7.02 -11.59
N GLY A 64 6.53 -6.97 -12.01
CA GLY A 64 6.91 -7.22 -13.40
C GLY A 64 7.19 -5.99 -14.28
N ALA A 65 7.12 -4.76 -13.75
CA ALA A 65 7.56 -3.57 -14.49
C ALA A 65 9.08 -3.62 -14.78
N PRO A 66 9.54 -3.82 -16.04
CA PRO A 66 10.95 -3.86 -16.37
C PRO A 66 11.43 -2.42 -16.60
N GLY A 67 12.28 -1.91 -15.70
CA GLY A 67 13.07 -0.69 -15.94
C GLY A 67 12.33 0.65 -15.87
N GLY A 68 11.05 0.68 -15.53
CA GLY A 68 10.31 1.89 -15.15
C GLY A 68 10.09 1.90 -13.64
N ASP A 69 10.01 3.08 -13.04
CA ASP A 69 9.86 3.33 -11.61
C ASP A 69 8.74 2.55 -10.89
N GLY A 70 7.80 1.90 -11.58
CA GLY A 70 6.98 0.78 -11.08
C GLY A 70 6.29 1.04 -9.74
N ARG A 71 6.11 2.32 -9.41
CA ARG A 71 5.65 2.88 -8.15
C ARG A 71 4.31 3.53 -8.46
N LEU A 72 3.24 2.90 -8.02
CA LEU A 72 1.88 3.45 -8.05
C LEU A 72 1.70 4.63 -7.08
N GLY A 73 2.74 4.94 -6.30
CA GLY A 73 2.87 6.14 -5.48
C GLY A 73 3.62 5.86 -4.18
N GLU A 74 4.22 6.91 -3.62
CA GLU A 74 4.82 6.92 -2.28
C GLU A 74 4.04 7.89 -1.39
N GLN A 75 3.80 7.49 -0.15
CA GLN A 75 3.02 8.25 0.83
C GLN A 75 3.72 8.17 2.19
N TRP A 76 3.63 9.23 2.98
CA TRP A 76 4.25 9.32 4.30
C TRP A 76 3.21 9.14 5.40
N ILE A 77 3.52 8.30 6.39
CA ILE A 77 2.73 8.15 7.61
C ILE A 77 3.52 8.78 8.76
N THR A 78 2.90 9.69 9.51
CA THR A 78 3.48 10.28 10.72
C THR A 78 3.16 9.46 11.95
N ASP A 79 3.91 9.65 13.03
CA ASP A 79 3.71 9.02 14.34
C ASP A 79 2.47 9.53 15.11
N THR A 80 1.55 10.22 14.43
CA THR A 80 0.31 10.72 15.01
C THR A 80 -0.66 9.55 15.22
N PRO A 81 -1.14 9.27 16.43
CA PRO A 81 -2.03 8.13 16.66
C PRO A 81 -3.35 8.21 15.89
N GLY A 82 -3.96 7.04 15.65
CA GLY A 82 -5.29 6.89 15.09
C GLY A 82 -5.36 6.10 13.77
N GLU A 83 -6.58 5.70 13.43
CA GLU A 83 -6.92 4.99 12.19
C GLU A 83 -7.06 5.98 11.02
N ARG A 84 -6.44 5.65 9.89
CA ARG A 84 -6.43 6.49 8.68
C ARG A 84 -6.36 5.61 7.43
N SER A 85 -6.43 6.28 6.27
CA SER A 85 -6.19 5.60 5.00
C SER A 85 -5.27 6.42 4.09
N LEU A 86 -4.43 5.73 3.33
CA LEU A 86 -3.66 6.29 2.24
C LEU A 86 -4.33 5.97 0.91
N ARG A 87 -4.16 6.84 -0.07
CA ARG A 87 -4.67 6.66 -1.42
C ARG A 87 -3.51 6.60 -2.41
N PHE A 88 -3.52 5.56 -3.25
CA PHE A 88 -2.59 5.40 -4.36
C PHE A 88 -3.37 5.41 -5.68
N ARG A 89 -2.83 6.09 -6.69
CA ARG A 89 -3.44 6.26 -8.01
C ARG A 89 -2.35 6.30 -9.06
N ALA A 90 -2.37 5.36 -9.98
CA ALA A 90 -1.51 5.33 -11.14
C ALA A 90 -2.16 4.44 -12.21
N ASP A 91 -1.91 4.76 -13.47
CA ASP A 91 -2.27 3.94 -14.64
C ASP A 91 -3.72 3.43 -14.68
N GLY A 92 -4.65 4.25 -14.18
CA GLY A 92 -6.09 3.93 -14.15
C GLY A 92 -6.55 3.10 -12.96
N ALA A 93 -5.62 2.57 -12.15
CA ALA A 93 -5.93 1.92 -10.89
C ALA A 93 -6.05 2.90 -9.72
N GLU A 94 -6.87 2.53 -8.75
CA GLU A 94 -6.97 3.22 -7.47
C GLU A 94 -6.98 2.22 -6.32
N TYR A 95 -6.16 2.53 -5.32
CA TYR A 95 -6.03 1.73 -4.10
C TYR A 95 -6.20 2.58 -2.85
N ARG A 96 -6.74 1.96 -1.80
CA ARG A 96 -6.76 2.55 -0.45
C ARG A 96 -6.18 1.59 0.57
N LEU A 97 -5.10 2.00 1.22
CA LEU A 97 -4.48 1.26 2.33
C LEU A 97 -5.05 1.77 3.64
N LEU A 98 -5.67 0.88 4.42
CA LEU A 98 -6.13 1.16 5.78
C LEU A 98 -5.00 0.84 6.76
N TYR A 99 -4.74 1.79 7.65
CA TYR A 99 -3.68 1.67 8.64
C TYR A 99 -4.07 2.33 9.97
N ALA A 100 -3.39 1.93 11.04
CA ALA A 100 -3.49 2.55 12.35
C ALA A 100 -2.09 2.87 12.89
N VAL A 101 -1.99 3.92 13.70
CA VAL A 101 -0.79 4.28 14.46
C VAL A 101 -1.15 4.29 15.94
N GLU A 102 -0.34 3.60 16.75
CA GLU A 102 -0.40 3.59 18.22
C GLU A 102 0.84 4.24 18.84
#